data_AF-A0A0G1XJG2-F1
#
_entry.id   AF-A0A0G1XJG2-F1
#
_cell.length_a   1.000
_cell.length_b   1.000
_cell.length_c   1.000
_cell.angle_alpha   90.00
_cell.angle_beta   90.00
_cell.angle_gamma   90.00
#
_symmetry.space_group_name_H-M   'P 1'
#
loop_
_entity.id
_entity.type
_entity.pdbx_description
1 polymer ?
#
loop_
_entity_poly.entity_id
_entity_poly.type
_entity_poly.pdbx_seq_one_letter_code
_entity_poly.pdbx_strand_id
1 'polypeptide(L)'
;MPIGFDRETKVKMQVISADSDYVAARLLFMVGILPSAGRLANHVLESYAKSFLWSVNRDELIKEIMSWGGNHSHDAKRILKLISEKCLSNSLDPMIRKHTNILKNFFAVYCMRFMDIFEKGQPTLSADIGVVDMHALDEIVSILRDKIVLQDVSWNQTPVFKILRGEDGGLGKGEREYLLRDNAHLGDKNS
;
A
#
# COMPACT_ATOMS: atom_id res chain seq x y z
N MET A 1 1.32 -10.05 32.65
CA MET A 1 0.29 -9.35 31.85
C MET A 1 0.87 -9.15 30.46
N PRO A 2 0.13 -9.40 29.36
CA PRO A 2 0.62 -9.00 28.05
C PRO A 2 0.72 -7.47 28.04
N ILE A 3 1.88 -6.94 27.67
CA ILE A 3 2.07 -5.50 27.47
C ILE A 3 1.20 -5.15 26.26
N GLY A 4 -0.01 -4.64 26.52
CA GLY A 4 -0.87 -4.14 25.47
C GLY A 4 -0.24 -2.89 24.89
N PHE A 5 0.21 -2.96 23.64
CA PHE A 5 0.60 -1.75 22.92
C PHE A 5 -0.61 -0.83 22.77
N ASP A 6 -0.42 0.46 23.05
CA ASP A 6 -1.44 1.48 22.82
C ASP A 6 -1.77 1.57 21.32
N ARG A 7 -2.94 2.13 21.01
CA ARG A 7 -3.46 2.21 19.63
C ARG A 7 -2.50 2.93 18.70
N GLU A 8 -1.91 4.02 19.16
CA GLU A 8 -0.99 4.81 18.34
C GLU A 8 0.26 4.02 17.99
N THR A 9 0.84 3.30 18.96
CA THR A 9 1.97 2.41 18.68
C THR A 9 1.63 1.36 17.62
N LYS A 10 0.44 0.75 17.67
CA LYS A 10 0.00 -0.23 16.65
C LYS A 10 -0.11 0.39 15.25
N VAL A 11 -0.81 1.53 15.15
CA VAL A 11 -0.98 2.25 13.88
C VAL A 11 0.39 2.66 13.33
N LYS A 12 1.26 3.23 14.17
CA LYS A 12 2.60 3.66 13.78
C LYS A 12 3.43 2.50 13.22
N MET A 13 3.45 1.35 13.91
CA MET A 13 4.21 0.19 13.45
C MET A 13 3.66 -0.35 12.13
N GLN A 14 2.34 -0.36 11.94
CA GLN A 14 1.74 -0.77 10.68
C GLN A 14 2.08 0.21 9.54
N VAL A 15 2.09 1.51 9.80
CA VAL A 15 2.53 2.52 8.82
C VAL A 15 4.01 2.35 8.49
N ILE A 16 4.88 2.08 9.46
CA ILE A 16 6.31 1.82 9.21
C ILE A 16 6.49 0.62 8.26
N SER A 17 5.74 -0.47 8.49
CA SER A 17 5.74 -1.62 7.59
C SER A 17 5.24 -1.25 6.19
N ALA A 18 4.11 -0.55 6.11
CA ALA A 18 3.49 -0.15 4.84
C ALA A 18 4.38 0.80 4.02
N ASP A 19 5.02 1.77 4.68
CA ASP A 19 6.01 2.66 4.08
C ASP A 19 7.19 1.86 3.50
N SER A 20 7.73 0.89 4.25
CA SER A 20 8.86 0.06 3.80
C SER A 20 8.50 -0.75 2.56
N ASP A 21 7.34 -1.39 2.57
CA ASP A 21 6.84 -2.17 1.43
C ASP A 21 6.55 -1.28 0.22
N TYR A 22 6.07 -0.06 0.44
CA TYR A 22 5.80 0.89 -0.63
C TYR A 22 7.09 1.35 -1.32
N VAL A 23 8.13 1.66 -0.54
CA VAL A 23 9.47 1.97 -1.07
C VAL A 23 10.00 0.79 -1.88
N ALA A 24 9.94 -0.43 -1.33
CA ALA A 24 10.41 -1.62 -2.02
C ALA A 24 9.58 -1.93 -3.28
N ALA A 25 8.26 -1.74 -3.27
CA ALA A 25 7.41 -1.94 -4.43
C ALA A 25 7.82 -1.00 -5.58
N ARG A 26 8.05 0.29 -5.27
CA ARG A 26 8.57 1.26 -6.23
C ARG A 26 9.92 0.87 -6.81
N LEU A 27 10.86 0.46 -5.97
CA LEU A 27 12.18 0.02 -6.42
C LEU A 27 12.07 -1.17 -7.39
N LEU A 28 11.25 -2.17 -7.04
CA LEU A 28 11.02 -3.35 -7.88
C LEU A 28 10.35 -3.00 -9.21
N PHE A 29 9.42 -2.03 -9.22
CA PHE A 29 8.84 -1.51 -10.47
C PHE A 29 9.87 -0.84 -11.35
N MET A 30 10.72 0.01 -10.77
CA MET A 30 11.77 0.73 -11.50
C MET A 30 12.77 -0.21 -12.17
N VAL A 31 13.10 -1.34 -11.54
CA VAL A 31 14.04 -2.34 -12.09
C VAL A 31 13.36 -3.43 -12.92
N GLY A 32 12.04 -3.35 -13.13
CA GLY A 32 11.29 -4.28 -13.98
C GLY A 32 10.98 -5.64 -13.36
N ILE A 33 11.09 -5.81 -12.04
CA ILE A 33 10.74 -7.06 -11.32
C ILE A 33 9.23 -7.06 -11.00
N LEU A 34 8.41 -7.07 -12.04
CA LEU A 34 6.97 -6.78 -11.97
C LEU A 34 6.14 -7.76 -11.11
N PRO A 35 6.36 -9.10 -11.13
CA PRO A 35 5.56 -10.01 -10.31
C PRO A 35 5.76 -9.81 -8.80
N SER A 36 7.00 -9.54 -8.37
CA SER A 36 7.28 -9.22 -6.96
C SER A 36 6.77 -7.84 -6.59
N ALA A 37 6.91 -6.86 -7.48
CA ALA A 37 6.39 -5.52 -7.29
C ALA A 37 4.85 -5.51 -7.12
N GLY A 38 4.12 -6.27 -7.95
CA GLY A 38 2.66 -6.39 -7.87
C GLY A 38 2.17 -7.08 -6.59
N ARG A 39 2.86 -8.14 -6.12
CA ARG A 39 2.52 -8.78 -4.83
C ARG A 39 2.71 -7.80 -3.67
N LEU A 40 3.81 -7.08 -3.69
CA LEU A 40 4.14 -6.12 -2.65
C LEU A 40 3.17 -4.93 -2.67
N ALA A 41 2.78 -4.46 -3.86
CA ALA A 41 1.75 -3.44 -4.02
C ALA A 41 0.40 -3.83 -3.40
N ASN A 42 -0.04 -5.09 -3.53
CA ASN A 42 -1.25 -5.55 -2.84
C ASN A 42 -1.09 -5.43 -1.31
N HIS A 43 0.05 -5.86 -0.78
CA HIS A 43 0.35 -5.76 0.65
C HIS A 43 0.41 -4.32 1.15
N VAL A 44 0.96 -3.40 0.35
CA VAL A 44 0.98 -1.96 0.62
C VAL A 44 -0.43 -1.42 0.77
N LEU A 45 -1.30 -1.68 -0.22
CA LEU A 45 -2.68 -1.22 -0.21
C LEU A 45 -3.44 -1.76 1.00
N GLU A 46 -3.29 -3.05 1.29
CA GLU A 46 -3.91 -3.71 2.45
C GLU A 46 -3.41 -3.09 3.76
N SER A 47 -2.10 -2.89 3.90
CA SER A 47 -1.48 -2.37 5.12
C SER A 47 -1.88 -0.93 5.39
N TYR A 48 -1.88 -0.06 4.38
CA TYR A 48 -2.37 1.32 4.55
C TYR A 48 -3.87 1.37 4.86
N ALA A 49 -4.67 0.51 4.23
CA ALA A 49 -6.10 0.41 4.52
C ALA A 49 -6.37 0.01 5.97
N LYS A 50 -5.62 -0.98 6.49
CA LYS A 50 -5.70 -1.41 7.91
C LYS A 50 -5.21 -0.32 8.86
N SER A 51 -4.09 0.32 8.56
CA SER A 51 -3.59 1.47 9.33
C SER A 51 -4.62 2.59 9.42
N PHE A 52 -5.27 2.91 8.30
CA PHE A 52 -6.37 3.87 8.26
C PHE A 52 -7.50 3.46 9.20
N LEU A 53 -8.05 2.25 9.04
CA LEU A 53 -9.16 1.74 9.84
C LEU A 53 -8.84 1.74 11.35
N TRP A 54 -7.63 1.32 11.74
CA TRP A 54 -7.18 1.37 13.13
C TRP A 54 -7.03 2.81 13.64
N SER A 55 -6.50 3.72 12.82
CA SER A 55 -6.29 5.12 13.22
C SER A 55 -7.60 5.86 13.49
N VAL A 56 -8.66 5.58 12.72
CA VAL A 56 -9.99 6.18 12.86
C VAL A 56 -10.94 5.35 13.73
N ASN A 57 -10.44 4.32 14.40
CA ASN A 57 -11.18 3.46 15.34
C ASN A 57 -12.40 2.74 14.71
N ARG A 58 -12.26 2.25 13.48
CA ARG A 58 -13.31 1.49 12.76
C ARG A 58 -13.13 -0.01 12.95
N ASP A 59 -13.02 -0.44 14.21
CA ASP A 59 -12.79 -1.84 14.61
C ASP A 59 -13.89 -2.78 14.12
N GLU A 60 -15.11 -2.28 13.94
CA GLU A 60 -16.23 -3.03 13.36
C GLU A 60 -15.96 -3.43 11.91
N LEU A 61 -15.40 -2.53 11.09
CA LEU A 61 -15.05 -2.84 9.70
C LEU A 61 -13.87 -3.80 9.63
N ILE A 62 -12.93 -3.72 10.55
CA ILE A 62 -11.81 -4.67 10.63
C ILE A 62 -12.32 -6.07 10.95
N LYS A 63 -13.25 -6.20 11.90
CA LYS A 63 -13.91 -7.48 12.21
C LYS A 63 -14.69 -8.00 11.01
N GLU A 64 -15.38 -7.13 10.26
CA GLU A 64 -16.05 -7.51 9.02
C GLU A 64 -15.06 -8.05 7.98
N ILE A 65 -13.93 -7.37 7.74
CA ILE A 65 -12.87 -7.85 6.83
C ILE A 65 -12.31 -9.21 7.28
N MET A 66 -12.03 -9.36 8.56
CA MET A 66 -11.53 -10.63 9.12
C MET A 66 -12.53 -11.77 8.96
N SER A 67 -13.83 -11.48 9.00
CA SER A 67 -14.88 -12.49 8.83
C SER A 67 -14.95 -13.07 7.41
N TRP A 68 -14.36 -12.40 6.41
CA TRP A 68 -14.37 -12.88 5.02
C TRP A 68 -13.57 -14.18 4.82
N GLY A 69 -12.58 -14.43 5.67
CA GLY A 69 -11.79 -15.67 5.69
C GLY A 69 -10.88 -15.89 4.48
N GLY A 70 -9.85 -16.73 4.67
CA GLY A 70 -8.91 -17.15 3.62
C GLY A 70 -8.23 -15.96 2.92
N ASN A 71 -8.06 -16.05 1.60
CA ASN A 71 -7.43 -14.98 0.81
C ASN A 71 -8.33 -13.74 0.65
N HIS A 72 -9.63 -13.84 0.95
CA HIS A 72 -10.56 -12.73 0.75
C HIS A 72 -10.37 -11.60 1.77
N SER A 73 -9.85 -11.88 2.97
CA SER A 73 -9.47 -10.86 3.95
C SER A 73 -8.25 -10.03 3.54
N HIS A 74 -7.61 -10.38 2.42
CA HIS A 74 -6.45 -9.71 1.82
C HIS A 74 -6.77 -9.11 0.43
N ASP A 75 -8.03 -9.15 0.01
CA ASP A 75 -8.48 -8.54 -1.25
C ASP A 75 -8.48 -7.00 -1.10
N ALA A 76 -7.36 -6.38 -1.46
CA ALA A 76 -7.17 -4.94 -1.35
C ALA A 76 -8.29 -4.16 -2.07
N LYS A 77 -8.76 -4.64 -3.22
CA LYS A 77 -9.86 -3.99 -3.94
C LYS A 77 -11.15 -4.01 -3.13
N ARG A 78 -11.50 -5.15 -2.55
CA ARG A 78 -12.71 -5.31 -1.73
C ARG A 78 -12.62 -4.47 -0.46
N ILE A 79 -11.45 -4.43 0.19
CA ILE A 79 -11.19 -3.59 1.36
C ILE A 79 -11.33 -2.10 1.02
N LEU A 80 -10.71 -1.64 -0.08
CA LEU A 80 -10.79 -0.25 -0.52
C LEU A 80 -12.23 0.16 -0.86
N LYS A 81 -13.02 -0.72 -1.49
CA LYS A 81 -14.45 -0.48 -1.73
C LYS A 81 -15.21 -0.28 -0.43
N LEU A 82 -15.02 -1.18 0.54
CA LEU A 82 -15.66 -1.06 1.86
C LEU A 82 -15.29 0.26 2.53
N ILE A 83 -14.00 0.62 2.53
CA ILE A 83 -13.52 1.90 3.08
C ILE A 83 -14.15 3.09 2.36
N SER A 84 -14.19 3.06 1.04
CA SER A 84 -14.77 4.13 0.24
C SER A 84 -16.25 4.34 0.58
N GLU A 85 -17.03 3.26 0.59
CA GLU A 85 -18.47 3.28 0.87
C GLU A 85 -18.77 3.71 2.32
N LYS A 86 -17.98 3.25 3.28
CA LYS A 86 -18.28 3.37 4.71
C LYS A 86 -17.54 4.50 5.44
N CYS A 87 -16.50 5.07 4.83
CA CYS A 87 -15.61 6.04 5.49
C CYS A 87 -15.25 7.26 4.63
N LEU A 88 -15.10 7.12 3.31
CA LEU A 88 -14.42 8.11 2.46
C LEU A 88 -15.21 8.43 1.17
N SER A 89 -16.54 8.51 1.27
CA SER A 89 -17.53 8.46 0.19
C SER A 89 -17.26 9.29 -1.07
N ASN A 90 -16.38 10.29 -1.01
CA ASN A 90 -16.08 11.20 -2.12
C ASN A 90 -14.64 11.12 -2.68
N SER A 91 -13.66 10.55 -1.96
CA SER A 91 -12.24 10.60 -2.39
C SER A 91 -11.70 9.29 -2.98
N LEU A 92 -12.20 8.14 -2.53
CA LEU A 92 -11.72 6.83 -3.02
C LEU A 92 -12.61 6.22 -4.10
N ASP A 93 -13.92 6.51 -4.13
CA ASP A 93 -14.84 5.84 -5.06
C ASP A 93 -14.52 6.14 -6.53
N PRO A 94 -14.29 7.40 -6.94
CA PRO A 94 -13.90 7.71 -8.32
C PRO A 94 -12.58 7.02 -8.71
N MET A 95 -11.64 6.94 -7.77
CA MET A 95 -10.33 6.33 -7.93
C MET A 95 -10.46 4.81 -8.13
N ILE A 96 -11.20 4.12 -7.26
CA ILE A 96 -11.44 2.68 -7.35
C ILE A 96 -12.12 2.35 -8.68
N ARG A 97 -13.05 3.19 -9.14
CA ARG A 97 -13.69 3.03 -10.46
C ARG A 97 -12.67 3.20 -11.59
N LYS A 98 -11.88 4.28 -11.57
CA LYS A 98 -10.81 4.57 -12.55
C LYS A 98 -9.78 3.44 -12.65
N HIS A 99 -9.37 2.87 -11.52
CA HIS A 99 -8.27 1.90 -11.42
C HIS A 99 -8.71 0.47 -11.12
N THR A 100 -9.98 0.13 -11.37
CA THR A 100 -10.57 -1.17 -11.01
C THR A 100 -9.83 -2.37 -11.63
N ASN A 101 -9.32 -2.23 -12.86
CA ASN A 101 -8.59 -3.30 -13.55
C ASN A 101 -7.22 -3.54 -12.92
N ILE A 102 -6.49 -2.47 -12.59
CA ILE A 102 -5.18 -2.54 -11.92
C ILE A 102 -5.32 -3.19 -10.54
N LEU A 103 -6.34 -2.82 -9.77
CA LEU A 103 -6.61 -3.41 -8.46
C LEU A 103 -6.97 -4.90 -8.54
N LYS A 104 -7.67 -5.34 -9.59
CA LYS A 104 -7.91 -6.78 -9.84
C LYS A 104 -6.60 -7.51 -10.15
N ASN A 105 -5.71 -6.88 -10.91
CA ASN A 105 -4.42 -7.45 -11.28
C ASN A 105 -3.51 -7.63 -10.05
N PHE A 106 -3.51 -6.66 -9.11
CA PHE A 106 -2.80 -6.82 -7.84
C PHE A 106 -3.26 -8.03 -7.04
N PHE A 107 -4.57 -8.22 -6.93
CA PHE A 107 -5.12 -9.37 -6.22
C PHE A 107 -4.81 -10.70 -6.93
N ALA A 108 -4.85 -10.73 -8.26
CA ALA A 108 -4.47 -11.90 -9.05
C ALA A 108 -3.00 -12.29 -8.82
N VAL A 109 -2.10 -11.30 -8.86
CA VAL A 109 -0.66 -11.47 -8.60
C VAL A 109 -0.41 -11.97 -7.17
N TYR A 110 -1.16 -11.47 -6.18
CA TYR A 110 -1.08 -11.95 -4.80
C TYR A 110 -1.51 -13.42 -4.65
N CYS A 111 -2.56 -13.84 -5.36
CA CYS A 111 -3.06 -15.21 -5.30
C CYS A 111 -2.19 -16.23 -6.04
N MET A 112 -1.26 -15.80 -6.89
CA MET A 112 -0.34 -16.68 -7.60
C MET A 112 0.76 -17.20 -6.66
N ARG A 113 0.97 -18.52 -6.61
CA ARG A 113 2.07 -19.10 -5.83
C ARG A 113 3.39 -18.85 -6.55
N PHE A 114 4.45 -18.62 -5.78
CA PHE A 114 5.80 -18.36 -6.32
C PHE A 114 6.24 -19.42 -7.33
N MET A 115 5.97 -20.70 -7.06
CA MET A 115 6.29 -21.82 -7.95
C MET A 115 5.51 -21.77 -9.28
N ASP A 116 4.24 -21.35 -9.27
CA ASP A 116 3.40 -21.32 -10.48
C ASP A 116 3.95 -20.34 -11.54
N ILE A 117 4.70 -19.32 -11.13
CA ILE A 117 5.34 -18.32 -12.01
C ILE A 117 6.54 -18.93 -12.75
N PHE A 118 7.27 -19.85 -12.11
CA PHE A 118 8.46 -20.49 -12.67
C PHE A 118 8.16 -21.83 -13.36
N GLU A 119 7.10 -22.53 -12.94
CA GLU A 119 6.77 -23.89 -13.40
C GLU A 119 5.97 -23.95 -14.70
N LYS A 120 5.24 -22.89 -15.07
CA LYS A 120 4.40 -22.91 -16.27
C LYS A 120 4.99 -22.04 -17.37
N GLY A 121 5.57 -22.69 -18.38
CA GLY A 121 5.96 -22.09 -19.66
C GLY A 121 4.79 -21.59 -20.52
N GLN A 122 3.65 -21.22 -19.92
CA GLN A 122 2.57 -20.53 -20.60
C GLN A 122 2.58 -19.05 -20.21
N PRO A 123 3.00 -18.16 -21.13
CA PRO A 123 3.17 -16.73 -20.88
C PRO A 123 1.85 -15.95 -20.81
N THR A 124 0.68 -16.59 -20.95
CA THR A 124 -0.59 -15.89 -21.09
C THR A 124 -1.01 -15.14 -19.82
N LEU A 125 -0.92 -15.75 -18.63
CA LEU A 125 -1.30 -15.06 -17.40
C LEU A 125 -0.29 -13.97 -16.97
N SER A 126 1.01 -14.22 -17.13
CA SER A 126 2.07 -13.26 -16.77
C SER A 126 2.19 -12.09 -17.75
N ALA A 127 1.79 -12.27 -19.01
CA ALA A 127 1.69 -11.19 -20.01
C ALA A 127 0.34 -10.46 -19.98
N ASP A 128 -0.77 -11.13 -19.61
CA ASP A 128 -2.10 -10.50 -19.44
C ASP A 128 -2.24 -9.72 -18.12
N ILE A 129 -1.33 -9.94 -17.15
CA ILE A 129 -1.07 -9.00 -16.05
C ILE A 129 -0.32 -7.80 -16.65
N GLY A 130 -0.99 -7.13 -17.59
CA GLY A 130 -0.52 -5.91 -18.22
C GLY A 130 -0.28 -4.87 -17.15
N VAL A 131 1.00 -4.53 -17.00
CA VAL A 131 1.59 -3.31 -16.45
C VAL A 131 0.76 -2.64 -15.36
N VAL A 132 1.19 -2.87 -14.12
CA VAL A 132 0.75 -2.09 -12.97
C VAL A 132 1.15 -0.63 -13.20
N ASP A 133 0.15 0.23 -13.27
CA ASP A 133 0.35 1.66 -13.20
C ASP A 133 0.82 2.02 -11.77
N MET A 134 2.10 2.35 -11.64
CA MET A 134 2.67 2.83 -10.37
C MET A 134 1.97 4.11 -9.89
N HIS A 135 1.47 4.94 -10.81
CA HIS A 135 0.70 6.13 -10.45
C HIS A 135 -0.60 5.79 -9.74
N ALA A 136 -1.25 4.66 -10.08
CA ALA A 136 -2.43 4.20 -9.36
C ALA A 136 -2.11 3.84 -7.91
N LEU A 137 -0.98 3.16 -7.68
CA LEU A 137 -0.51 2.85 -6.33
C LEU A 137 -0.16 4.12 -5.56
N ASP A 138 0.53 5.07 -6.19
CA ASP A 138 0.87 6.37 -5.59
C ASP A 138 -0.37 7.18 -5.21
N GLU A 139 -1.36 7.25 -6.10
CA GLU A 139 -2.62 7.98 -5.90
C GLU A 139 -3.37 7.42 -4.69
N ILE A 140 -3.51 6.08 -4.60
CA ILE A 140 -4.17 5.43 -3.45
C ILE A 140 -3.40 5.64 -2.15
N VAL A 141 -2.09 5.41 -2.18
CA VAL A 141 -1.23 5.53 -0.99
C VAL A 141 -1.28 6.96 -0.48
N SER A 142 -1.23 7.97 -1.36
CA SER A 142 -1.36 9.37 -0.98
C SER A 142 -2.67 9.65 -0.25
N ILE A 143 -3.80 9.16 -0.78
CA ILE A 143 -5.12 9.37 -0.16
C ILE A 143 -5.20 8.68 1.21
N LEU A 144 -4.82 7.41 1.31
CA LEU A 144 -4.91 6.68 2.58
C LEU A 144 -3.97 7.26 3.62
N ARG A 145 -2.71 7.53 3.24
CA ARG A 145 -1.68 8.04 4.14
C ARG A 145 -2.05 9.43 4.70
N ASP A 146 -2.66 10.30 3.89
CA ASP A 146 -3.17 11.61 4.31
C ASP A 146 -4.30 11.51 5.35
N LYS A 147 -5.07 10.41 5.35
CA LYS A 147 -6.20 10.20 6.27
C LYS A 147 -5.85 9.41 7.52
N ILE A 148 -4.63 8.90 7.65
CA ILE A 148 -4.18 8.21 8.85
C ILE A 148 -3.90 9.22 9.96
N VAL A 149 -4.47 8.98 11.13
CA VAL A 149 -4.28 9.83 12.32
C VAL A 149 -3.12 9.30 13.16
N LEU A 150 -2.02 10.05 13.22
CA LEU A 150 -0.84 9.81 14.04
C LEU A 150 -0.31 11.15 14.58
N GLN A 151 0.39 11.14 15.73
CA GLN A 151 1.12 12.33 16.19
C GLN A 151 2.30 12.64 15.25
N ASP A 152 2.68 13.92 15.16
CA ASP A 152 3.79 14.37 14.30
C ASP A 152 5.11 13.65 14.62
N VAL A 153 5.39 13.42 15.91
CA VAL A 153 6.59 12.68 16.36
C VAL A 153 6.59 11.23 15.86
N SER A 154 5.42 10.62 15.69
CA SER A 154 5.24 9.28 15.16
C SER A 154 5.45 9.26 13.64
N TRP A 155 5.01 10.30 12.92
CA TRP A 155 5.28 10.47 11.50
C TRP A 155 6.77 10.59 11.18
N ASN A 156 7.55 11.28 12.02
CA ASN A 156 9.00 11.41 11.86
C ASN A 156 9.75 10.06 11.87
N GLN A 157 9.12 8.99 12.37
CA GLN A 157 9.71 7.67 12.46
C GLN A 157 9.46 6.82 11.20
N THR A 158 8.56 7.23 10.30
CA THR A 158 8.15 6.39 9.17
C THR A 158 9.16 6.48 8.01
N PRO A 159 9.45 5.36 7.31
CA PRO A 159 10.46 5.32 6.25
C PRO A 159 10.27 6.37 5.15
N VAL A 160 9.06 6.56 4.62
CA VAL A 160 8.80 7.54 3.56
C VAL A 160 9.14 8.94 4.06
N PHE A 161 8.78 9.26 5.29
CA PHE A 161 9.04 10.57 5.86
C PHE A 161 10.55 10.83 6.05
N LYS A 162 11.28 9.85 6.57
CA LYS A 162 12.74 9.91 6.72
C LYS A 162 13.44 10.09 5.37
N ILE A 163 13.05 9.31 4.37
CA ILE A 163 13.65 9.39 3.03
C ILE A 163 13.37 10.75 2.38
N LEU A 164 12.17 11.30 2.54
CA LEU A 164 11.81 12.61 1.99
C LEU A 164 12.50 13.78 2.70
N ARG A 165 12.70 13.72 4.02
CA ARG A 165 13.41 14.76 4.78
C ARG A 165 14.92 14.72 4.58
N GLY A 166 15.50 13.56 4.27
CA GLY A 166 16.94 13.42 4.02
C GLY A 166 17.80 13.55 5.28
N GLU A 167 17.20 13.48 6.47
CA GLU A 167 17.89 13.51 7.76
C GLU A 167 18.17 12.09 8.23
N ASP A 168 19.20 11.46 7.65
CA ASP A 168 20.17 10.59 8.32
C ASP A 168 21.07 9.93 7.26
N GLY A 169 22.38 10.12 7.42
CA GLY A 169 23.40 9.82 6.42
C GLY A 169 23.37 8.42 5.82
N GLY A 170 23.55 8.36 4.50
CA GLY A 170 24.01 7.17 3.76
C GLY A 170 22.94 6.29 3.12
N LEU A 171 21.73 6.25 3.66
CA LEU A 171 20.60 5.50 3.08
C LEU A 171 19.56 6.49 2.54
N GLY A 172 19.04 6.27 1.33
CA GLY A 172 17.90 7.05 0.84
C GLY A 172 18.17 8.02 -0.31
N LYS A 173 19.41 8.24 -0.78
CA LYS A 173 19.61 9.17 -1.93
C LYS A 173 19.02 8.57 -3.22
N GLY A 174 19.32 7.30 -3.50
CA GLY A 174 18.73 6.58 -4.62
C GLY A 174 17.25 6.35 -4.40
N GLU A 175 16.85 5.89 -3.22
CA GLU A 175 15.46 5.61 -2.88
C GLU A 175 14.58 6.87 -2.93
N ARG A 176 15.11 8.04 -2.54
CA ARG A 176 14.41 9.33 -2.68
C ARG A 176 14.20 9.69 -4.14
N GLU A 177 15.23 9.54 -4.98
CA GLU A 177 15.10 9.74 -6.42
C GLU A 177 14.00 8.83 -6.98
N TYR A 178 14.00 7.54 -6.63
CA TYR A 178 13.01 6.58 -7.10
C TYR A 178 11.61 6.81 -6.51
N LEU A 179 11.50 7.34 -5.29
CA LEU A 179 10.22 7.70 -4.68
C LEU A 179 9.60 8.91 -5.36
N LEU A 180 10.42 9.90 -5.73
CA LEU A 180 9.98 11.17 -6.31
C LEU A 180 9.79 11.09 -7.82
N ARG A 181 10.56 10.26 -8.52
CA ARG A 181 10.49 10.12 -9.97
C ARG A 181 9.09 9.71 -10.41
N ASP A 182 8.48 10.56 -11.25
CA ASP A 182 7.14 10.35 -11.80
C ASP A 182 6.03 10.21 -10.71
N ASN A 183 6.29 10.64 -9.47
CA ASN A 183 5.33 10.60 -8.37
C ASN A 183 4.79 11.98 -8.04
N ALA A 184 3.66 12.32 -8.64
CA ALA A 184 3.01 13.62 -8.46
C ALA A 184 2.49 13.86 -7.02
N HIS A 185 2.44 12.83 -6.17
CA HIS A 185 1.78 12.91 -4.86
C HIS A 185 2.74 13.08 -3.68
N LEU A 186 4.04 12.81 -3.86
CA LEU A 186 5.06 12.99 -2.82
C LEU A 186 5.91 14.26 -3.01
N GLY A 187 5.89 14.87 -4.20
CA GLY A 187 6.74 16.01 -4.55
C GLY A 187 6.30 17.38 -4.00
N ASP A 188 5.01 17.59 -3.74
CA ASP A 188 4.43 18.94 -3.60
C ASP A 188 4.02 19.36 -2.18
N LYS A 189 4.50 18.71 -1.13
CA LYS A 189 4.18 19.11 0.27
C LYS A 189 5.27 19.89 1.01
N ASN A 190 6.30 20.41 0.32
CA ASN A 190 7.33 21.28 0.90
C ASN A 190 7.82 22.38 -0.08
N SER A 191 6.89 23.02 -0.82
CA SER A 191 7.14 24.34 -1.42
C SER A 191 6.51 25.42 -0.55
#